data_AF-T0TC97-F1
#
_entry.id   AF-T0TC97-F1
#
_cell.length_a   1.000
_cell.length_b   1.000
_cell.length_c   1.000
_cell.angle_alpha   90.00
_cell.angle_beta   90.00
_cell.angle_gamma   90.00
#
_symmetry.space_group_name_H-M   'P 1'
#
loop_
_entity.id
_entity.type
_entity.pdbx_description
1 polymer ?
#
loop_
_entity_poly.entity_id
_entity_poly.type
_entity_poly.pdbx_seq_one_letter_code
_entity_poly.pdbx_strand_id
1 'polypeptide(L)'
;MVIFTGRTVEDAIEKGLKELNLSRLKAHIKVVSREKKGFFGFGKKPAQVDIEGINEVTAHRANQKAVKGVPEEVNQKNEPVSSKFEDTMELRKVTGIIKKMEERGEVIDDSVKEDIVMHKKKHKLFLRKQVTQKS
;
A
#
# COMPACT_ATOMS: atom_id res chain seq x y z
N MET A 1 -6.84 -7.90 -22.61
CA MET A 1 -7.64 -6.87 -23.28
C MET A 1 -9.10 -7.27 -23.39
N VAL A 2 -9.95 -6.68 -22.54
CA VAL A 2 -11.41 -6.85 -22.57
C VAL A 2 -12.02 -5.48 -22.84
N ILE A 3 -12.71 -5.34 -23.98
CA ILE A 3 -13.28 -4.07 -24.42
C ILE A 3 -14.74 -3.99 -23.98
N PHE A 4 -15.06 -2.96 -23.23
CA PHE A 4 -16.41 -2.63 -22.80
C PHE A 4 -16.96 -1.47 -23.62
N THR A 5 -18.24 -1.60 -24.00
CA THR A 5 -18.94 -0.59 -24.79
C THR A 5 -19.99 0.13 -23.95
N GLY A 6 -20.12 1.44 -24.14
CA GLY A 6 -21.11 2.26 -23.44
C GLY A 6 -21.69 3.37 -24.30
N ARG A 7 -22.78 3.99 -23.82
CA ARG A 7 -23.38 5.17 -24.47
C ARG A 7 -22.43 6.38 -24.39
N THR A 8 -21.71 6.49 -23.30
CA THR A 8 -20.59 7.42 -23.09
C THR A 8 -19.39 6.65 -22.56
N VAL A 9 -18.22 7.30 -22.53
CA VAL A 9 -17.02 6.73 -21.91
C VAL A 9 -17.29 6.35 -20.46
N GLU A 10 -18.00 7.17 -19.71
CA GLU A 10 -18.31 6.93 -18.29
C GLU A 10 -19.21 5.70 -18.11
N ASP A 11 -20.26 5.57 -18.93
CA ASP A 11 -21.16 4.40 -18.92
C ASP A 11 -20.40 3.10 -19.24
N ALA A 12 -19.43 3.17 -20.17
CA ALA A 12 -18.59 2.04 -20.52
C ALA A 12 -17.65 1.64 -19.36
N ILE A 13 -17.08 2.64 -18.67
CA ILE A 13 -16.20 2.44 -17.51
C ILE A 13 -16.99 1.83 -16.35
N GLU A 14 -18.14 2.40 -16.00
CA GLU A 14 -18.94 1.92 -14.88
C GLU A 14 -19.41 0.48 -15.08
N LYS A 15 -19.90 0.16 -16.29
CA LYS A 15 -20.31 -1.20 -16.65
C LYS A 15 -19.15 -2.17 -16.55
N GLY A 16 -18.00 -1.85 -17.14
CA GLY A 16 -16.86 -2.76 -17.13
C GLY A 16 -16.26 -2.94 -15.74
N LEU A 17 -16.21 -1.88 -14.91
CA LEU A 17 -15.80 -2.00 -13.50
C LEU A 17 -16.77 -2.88 -12.69
N LYS A 18 -18.08 -2.73 -12.90
CA LYS A 18 -19.10 -3.54 -12.23
C LYS A 18 -19.04 -5.01 -12.65
N GLU A 19 -18.89 -5.28 -13.94
CA GLU A 19 -18.79 -6.63 -14.49
C GLU A 19 -17.54 -7.36 -14.00
N LEU A 20 -16.41 -6.64 -13.97
CA LEU A 20 -15.15 -7.17 -13.42
C LEU A 20 -15.11 -7.18 -11.88
N ASN A 21 -16.12 -6.60 -11.21
CA ASN A 21 -16.14 -6.40 -9.75
C ASN A 21 -14.88 -5.68 -9.23
N LEU A 22 -14.41 -4.69 -9.99
CA LEU A 22 -13.21 -3.90 -9.67
C LEU A 22 -13.59 -2.49 -9.26
N SER A 23 -12.82 -1.92 -8.34
CA SER A 23 -12.86 -0.48 -8.09
C SER A 23 -12.04 0.25 -9.15
N ARG A 24 -12.40 1.51 -9.43
CA ARG A 24 -11.65 2.39 -10.36
C ARG A 24 -10.17 2.52 -10.02
N LEU A 25 -9.83 2.41 -8.73
CA LEU A 25 -8.46 2.45 -8.23
C LEU A 25 -7.65 1.18 -8.56
N LYS A 26 -8.33 0.06 -8.82
CA LYS A 26 -7.74 -1.26 -9.07
C LYS A 26 -7.84 -1.69 -10.53
N ALA A 27 -8.08 -0.74 -11.44
CA ALA A 27 -8.27 -1.02 -12.85
C ALA A 27 -7.45 -0.05 -13.70
N HIS A 28 -6.74 -0.58 -14.68
CA HIS A 28 -6.16 0.19 -15.76
C HIS A 28 -7.24 0.40 -16.82
N ILE A 29 -7.62 1.66 -17.05
CA ILE A 29 -8.68 2.02 -17.97
C ILE A 29 -8.06 2.79 -19.12
N LYS A 30 -8.20 2.26 -20.34
CA LYS A 30 -7.75 2.89 -21.57
C LYS A 30 -8.94 3.17 -22.48
N VAL A 31 -9.12 4.43 -22.87
CA VAL A 31 -10.17 4.79 -23.82
C VAL A 31 -9.70 4.44 -25.23
N VAL A 32 -10.35 3.47 -25.86
CA VAL A 32 -10.05 3.02 -27.23
C VAL A 32 -10.75 3.90 -28.24
N SER A 33 -12.02 4.23 -28.00
CA SER A 33 -12.80 5.17 -28.82
C SER A 33 -13.78 5.93 -27.94
N ARG A 34 -13.83 7.26 -28.10
CA ARG A 34 -14.89 8.08 -27.51
C ARG A 34 -16.19 7.89 -28.27
N GLU A 35 -17.32 8.05 -27.59
CA GLU A 35 -18.61 8.13 -28.25
C GLU A 35 -18.67 9.30 -29.24
N LYS A 36 -19.34 9.08 -30.36
CA LYS A 36 -19.65 10.14 -31.32
C LYS A 36 -21.15 10.32 -31.39
N LYS A 37 -21.62 11.47 -30.91
CA LYS A 37 -22.97 11.97 -31.19
C LYS A 37 -22.98 12.36 -32.67
N GLY A 38 -23.50 11.49 -33.51
CA GLY A 38 -23.60 11.70 -34.95
C GLY A 38 -24.39 12.97 -35.28
N PHE A 39 -24.16 13.55 -36.46
CA PHE A 39 -24.93 14.69 -36.95
C PHE A 39 -26.33 14.20 -37.36
N PHE A 40 -27.39 14.78 -36.81
CA PHE A 40 -28.79 14.41 -37.12
C PHE A 40 -29.19 12.94 -36.88
N GLY A 41 -28.49 12.23 -35.98
CA GLY A 41 -28.80 10.84 -35.64
C GLY A 41 -28.14 9.80 -36.54
N PHE A 42 -27.41 10.23 -37.58
CA PHE A 42 -26.64 9.34 -38.45
C PHE A 42 -25.20 9.17 -37.95
N GLY A 43 -24.72 7.92 -37.95
CA GLY A 43 -23.33 7.61 -37.60
C GLY A 43 -23.00 7.67 -36.11
N LYS A 44 -23.97 7.42 -35.22
CA LYS A 44 -23.70 7.25 -33.78
C LYS A 44 -22.70 6.11 -33.58
N LYS A 45 -21.63 6.37 -32.83
CA LYS A 45 -20.65 5.36 -32.42
C LYS A 45 -20.63 5.28 -30.90
N PRO A 46 -20.76 4.08 -30.31
CA PRO A 46 -20.64 3.90 -28.86
C PRO A 46 -19.20 4.17 -28.42
N ALA A 47 -19.04 4.51 -27.13
CA ALA A 47 -17.73 4.54 -26.51
C ALA A 47 -17.20 3.12 -26.36
N GLN A 48 -15.89 2.96 -26.50
CA GLN A 48 -15.16 1.72 -26.26
C GLN A 48 -14.02 2.02 -25.29
N VAL A 49 -14.00 1.29 -24.19
CA VAL A 49 -12.95 1.37 -23.18
C VAL A 49 -12.41 -0.02 -22.92
N ASP A 50 -11.10 -0.12 -22.86
CA ASP A 50 -10.40 -1.31 -22.46
C ASP A 50 -10.14 -1.21 -20.96
N ILE A 51 -10.55 -2.24 -20.22
CA ILE A 51 -10.41 -2.28 -18.77
C ILE A 51 -9.67 -3.56 -18.40
N GLU A 52 -8.51 -3.37 -17.80
CA GLU A 52 -7.70 -4.46 -17.28
C GLU A 52 -7.61 -4.31 -15.76
N GLY A 53 -7.85 -5.38 -15.03
CA GLY A 53 -7.65 -5.38 -13.58
C GLY A 53 -6.17 -5.24 -13.28
N ILE A 54 -5.83 -4.28 -12.42
CA ILE A 54 -4.50 -4.19 -11.81
C ILE A 54 -4.46 -5.32 -10.79
N ASN A 55 -4.06 -6.49 -11.26
CA ASN A 55 -4.02 -7.68 -10.47
C ASN A 55 -2.66 -7.74 -9.78
N GLU A 56 -2.54 -7.20 -8.57
CA GLU A 56 -1.42 -7.60 -7.71
C GLU A 56 -1.66 -8.98 -7.10
N VAL A 57 -2.92 -9.47 -7.00
CA VAL A 57 -3.17 -10.79 -6.42
C VAL A 57 -4.49 -11.40 -6.87
N THR A 58 -4.38 -12.59 -7.45
CA THR A 58 -5.28 -13.75 -7.34
C THR A 58 -5.70 -14.02 -5.88
N ALA A 59 -6.34 -13.07 -5.17
CA ALA A 59 -6.41 -13.11 -3.70
C ALA A 59 -7.72 -13.64 -3.11
N HIS A 60 -8.88 -13.52 -3.76
CA HIS A 60 -10.14 -13.68 -2.99
C HIS A 60 -11.27 -14.50 -3.61
N ARG A 61 -11.07 -15.19 -4.74
CA ARG A 61 -12.12 -16.10 -5.28
C ARG A 61 -11.74 -17.57 -5.46
N ALA A 62 -10.54 -18.00 -5.05
CA ALA A 62 -10.24 -19.43 -4.83
C ALA A 62 -10.52 -19.90 -3.40
N ASN A 63 -10.75 -18.99 -2.45
CA ASN A 63 -10.87 -19.34 -1.02
C ASN A 63 -12.24 -19.92 -0.60
N GLN A 64 -13.12 -20.25 -1.55
CA GLN A 64 -14.36 -21.00 -1.26
C GLN A 64 -14.34 -22.42 -1.83
N LYS A 65 -13.23 -22.88 -2.42
CA LYS A 65 -13.11 -24.25 -2.97
C LYS A 65 -11.88 -25.05 -2.55
N ALA A 66 -11.03 -24.55 -1.65
CA ALA A 66 -9.86 -25.28 -1.16
C ALA A 66 -9.91 -25.53 0.36
N VAL A 67 -10.92 -26.26 0.81
CA VAL A 67 -10.80 -27.04 2.05
C VAL A 67 -9.91 -28.23 1.72
N LYS A 68 -8.58 -28.07 1.81
CA LYS A 68 -7.55 -29.12 1.99
C LYS A 68 -6.16 -28.53 1.75
N GLY A 69 -5.31 -28.62 2.78
CA GLY A 69 -3.86 -28.61 2.61
C GLY A 69 -3.18 -27.34 3.12
N VAL A 70 -2.77 -27.38 4.39
CA VAL A 70 -1.63 -26.59 4.86
C VAL A 70 -0.36 -27.16 4.20
N PRO A 71 0.55 -26.32 3.70
CA PRO A 71 1.98 -26.61 3.88
C PRO A 71 2.72 -25.41 4.49
N GLU A 72 3.39 -25.66 5.61
CA GLU A 72 4.15 -24.72 6.46
C GLU A 72 5.52 -24.28 5.89
N GLU A 73 5.81 -24.45 4.59
CA GLU A 73 7.22 -24.50 4.14
C GLU A 73 7.74 -23.34 3.28
N VAL A 74 6.96 -22.31 2.94
CA VAL A 74 7.40 -21.25 1.99
C VAL A 74 7.49 -19.84 2.61
N ASN A 75 7.81 -19.72 3.90
CA ASN A 75 8.04 -18.43 4.57
C ASN A 75 9.49 -18.25 5.09
N GLN A 76 10.49 -18.83 4.39
CA GLN A 76 11.90 -18.72 4.79
C GLN A 76 12.82 -17.98 3.80
N LYS A 77 12.29 -17.26 2.80
CA LYS A 77 13.13 -16.61 1.76
C LYS A 77 12.80 -15.16 1.42
N ASN A 78 12.16 -14.42 2.32
CA ASN A 78 12.21 -12.96 2.24
C ASN A 78 12.78 -12.45 3.56
N GLU A 79 14.07 -12.14 3.55
CA GLU A 79 14.76 -11.55 4.69
C GLU A 79 13.94 -10.34 5.19
N PRO A 80 13.40 -10.38 6.41
CA PRO A 80 12.87 -9.18 7.01
C PRO A 80 14.06 -8.24 7.18
N VAL A 81 13.87 -6.98 6.79
CA VAL A 81 14.74 -5.86 7.14
C VAL A 81 14.95 -5.83 8.67
N SER A 82 15.93 -6.60 9.14
CA SER A 82 16.32 -6.75 10.54
C SER A 82 16.87 -5.45 11.12
N SER A 83 17.14 -4.44 10.29
CA SER A 83 17.69 -3.18 10.76
C SER A 83 16.73 -2.39 11.67
N LYS A 84 15.41 -2.55 11.55
CA LYS A 84 14.45 -1.78 12.38
C LYS A 84 14.31 -2.28 13.81
N PHE A 85 14.61 -3.55 14.08
CA PHE A 85 14.50 -4.10 15.43
C PHE A 85 15.80 -3.86 16.22
N GLU A 86 16.95 -4.11 15.59
CA GLU A 86 18.28 -3.79 16.13
C GLU A 86 18.37 -2.33 16.60
N ASP A 87 18.00 -1.37 15.74
CA ASP A 87 18.09 0.07 16.07
C ASP A 87 17.24 0.46 17.28
N THR A 88 16.05 -0.16 17.44
CA THR A 88 15.19 0.10 18.61
C THR A 88 15.71 -0.54 19.89
N MET A 89 16.39 -1.68 19.78
CA MET A 89 17.01 -2.36 20.92
C MET A 89 18.27 -1.63 21.39
N GLU A 90 19.10 -1.13 20.48
CA GLU A 90 20.30 -0.35 20.80
C GLU A 90 19.95 0.96 21.52
N LEU A 91 18.97 1.72 21.02
CA LEU A 91 18.49 2.94 21.68
C LEU A 91 18.00 2.70 23.11
N ARG A 92 17.31 1.57 23.34
CA ARG A 92 16.80 1.21 24.66
C ARG A 92 17.92 0.80 25.62
N LYS A 93 18.96 0.12 25.13
CA LYS A 93 20.16 -0.25 25.90
C LYS A 93 20.94 1.00 26.32
N VAL A 94 21.21 1.91 25.38
CA VAL A 94 21.96 3.16 25.65
C VAL A 94 21.23 4.03 26.69
N THR A 95 19.91 4.17 26.56
CA THR A 95 19.10 4.93 27.54
C THR A 95 19.17 4.31 28.96
N GLY A 96 19.18 2.99 29.06
CA GLY A 96 19.26 2.29 30.35
C GLY A 96 20.62 2.43 31.03
N ILE A 97 21.71 2.47 30.26
CA ILE A 97 23.07 2.66 30.79
C ILE A 97 23.23 4.07 31.37
N ILE A 98 22.76 5.08 30.64
CA ILE A 98 22.80 6.50 31.07
C ILE A 98 22.01 6.69 32.37
N LYS A 99 20.80 6.15 32.44
CA LYS A 99 19.99 6.23 33.68
C LYS A 99 20.72 5.62 34.89
N LYS A 100 21.42 4.49 34.69
CA LYS A 100 22.24 3.87 35.74
C LYS A 100 23.52 4.65 36.07
N MET A 101 24.05 5.43 35.14
CA MET A 101 25.19 6.32 35.37
C MET A 101 24.73 7.55 36.18
N GLU A 102 23.58 8.15 35.87
CA GLU A 102 22.98 9.23 36.66
C GLU A 102 22.64 8.77 38.09
N GLU A 103 22.05 7.58 38.26
CA GLU A 103 21.74 7.00 39.58
C GLU A 103 22.99 6.71 40.43
N ARG A 104 24.17 6.56 39.79
CA ARG A 104 25.46 6.37 40.47
C ARG A 104 26.20 7.69 40.74
N GLY A 105 25.58 8.84 40.46
CA GLY A 105 26.14 10.16 40.70
C GLY A 105 27.21 10.58 39.69
N GLU A 106 27.32 9.86 38.55
CA GLU A 106 28.24 10.19 37.48
C GLU A 106 27.62 11.29 36.61
N VAL A 107 28.28 12.44 36.51
CA VAL A 107 27.76 13.62 35.81
C VAL A 107 27.83 13.38 34.31
N ILE A 108 26.67 13.22 33.68
CA ILE A 108 26.53 13.09 32.23
C ILE A 108 26.33 14.48 31.65
N ASP A 109 27.11 14.82 30.62
CA ASP A 109 27.03 16.12 29.95
C ASP A 109 25.65 16.33 29.32
N ASP A 110 25.05 17.51 29.57
CA ASP A 110 23.70 17.85 29.11
C ASP A 110 23.55 17.76 27.58
N SER A 111 24.65 17.96 26.84
CA SER A 111 24.69 17.87 25.38
C SER A 111 24.34 16.45 24.89
N VAL A 112 24.83 15.42 25.57
CA VAL A 112 24.59 14.00 25.22
C VAL A 112 23.14 13.63 25.48
N LYS A 113 22.54 14.22 26.52
CA LYS A 113 21.14 14.02 26.91
C LYS A 113 20.19 14.59 25.85
N GLU A 114 20.49 15.78 25.34
CA GLU A 114 19.71 16.42 24.28
C GLU A 114 19.75 15.64 22.96
N ASP A 115 20.92 15.17 22.54
CA ASP A 115 21.08 14.43 21.29
C ASP A 115 20.23 13.15 21.27
N ILE A 116 20.18 12.42 22.38
CA ILE A 116 19.37 11.20 22.51
C ILE A 116 17.87 11.51 22.52
N VAL A 117 17.45 12.57 23.22
CA VAL A 117 16.06 13.02 23.26
C VAL A 117 15.59 13.45 21.87
N MET A 118 16.44 14.17 21.15
CA MET A 118 16.18 14.61 19.77
C MET A 118 16.10 13.42 18.81
N HIS A 119 16.98 12.44 18.95
CA HIS A 119 16.94 11.20 18.17
C HIS A 119 15.63 10.43 18.43
N LYS A 120 15.21 10.31 19.69
CA LYS A 120 13.94 9.67 20.10
C LYS A 120 12.73 10.38 19.48
N LYS A 121 12.72 11.72 19.47
CA LYS A 121 11.62 12.52 18.89
C LYS A 121 11.56 12.36 17.36
N LYS A 122 12.71 12.38 16.69
CA LYS A 122 12.82 12.18 15.23
C LYS A 122 12.36 10.78 14.82
N HIS A 123 12.78 9.74 15.55
CA HIS A 123 12.38 8.36 15.29
C HIS A 123 10.87 8.14 15.50
N LYS A 124 10.30 8.70 16.58
CA LYS A 124 8.84 8.64 16.83
C LYS A 124 8.03 9.35 15.73
N LEU A 125 8.51 10.49 15.23
CA LEU A 125 7.86 11.22 14.15
C LEU A 125 7.90 10.44 12.81
N PHE A 126 9.01 9.77 12.54
CA PHE A 126 9.17 8.91 11.35
C PHE A 126 8.22 7.70 11.39
N LEU A 127 8.11 7.04 12.55
CA LEU A 127 7.15 5.93 12.74
C LEU A 127 5.70 6.39 12.53
N ARG A 128 5.32 7.55 13.05
CA ARG A 128 3.97 8.10 12.87
C ARG A 128 3.67 8.41 11.40
N LYS A 129 4.63 8.98 10.66
CA LYS A 129 4.47 9.28 9.23
C LYS A 129 4.33 8.03 8.35
N GLN A 130 5.00 6.92 8.70
CA GLN A 130 4.85 5.66 7.96
C GLN A 130 3.52 4.95 8.23
N VAL A 131 2.94 5.12 9.43
CA VAL A 131 1.62 4.55 9.76
C VAL A 131 0.50 5.35 9.08
N THR A 132 0.62 6.67 8.93
CA THR A 132 -0.42 7.51 8.30
C THR A 132 -0.47 7.41 6.78
N GLN A 133 0.61 7.03 6.09
CA GLN A 133 0.60 6.84 4.63
C GLN A 133 -0.04 5.51 4.16
N LYS A 134 -0.53 4.68 5.10
CA LYS A 134 -1.16 3.38 4.81
C LYS A 134 -2.68 3.33 5.09
N SER A 135 -3.34 4.48 5.27
CA SER A 135 -4.81 4.57 5.40
C SER A 135 -5.45 5.36 4.27
#